data_AF-A0A2V1C7V9-F1
#
_entry.id   AF-A0A2V1C7V9-F1
#
_cell.length_a   1.000
_cell.length_b   1.000
_cell.length_c   1.000
_cell.angle_alpha   90.00
_cell.angle_beta   90.00
_cell.angle_gamma   90.00
#
_symmetry.space_group_name_H-M   'P 1'
#
loop_
_entity.id
_entity.type
_entity.pdbx_description
1 polymer ?
#
loop_
_entity_poly.entity_id
_entity_poly.type
_entity_poly.pdbx_seq_one_letter_code
_entity_poly.pdbx_strand_id
1 'polypeptide(L)'
;MATPESLPTTPSTKCTHCAKIALKQCGGCKGSPSYVGPQTSDTFYCDPECQKANWIQHKRQCKRLQTRIRLHRAAGLLEEIMKRVRKHAYPIVFRELRFEGKHVHLDGYQPIKRDAERQLKPAPFSLTDADPRLLEAALMYMSYKEAMRYLARLAQALLGDFSSRIEEVSVRTHARSAAIGHSLTPAIRPDGSTRDEADPNFHDLYRVTLQNGEIWAVDLVGA
;
A
#
# COMPACT_ATOMS: atom_id res chain seq x y z
N MET A 1 -16.14 -9.85 -49.72
CA MET A 1 -16.18 -8.39 -49.48
C MET A 1 -16.12 -8.19 -47.97
N ALA A 2 -14.96 -7.78 -47.45
CA ALA A 2 -14.75 -7.59 -46.02
C ALA A 2 -15.27 -6.20 -45.61
N THR A 3 -16.09 -6.15 -44.58
CA THR A 3 -16.57 -4.92 -43.93
C THR A 3 -15.41 -4.17 -43.26
N PRO A 4 -15.37 -2.83 -43.33
CA PRO A 4 -14.33 -2.05 -42.68
C PRO A 4 -14.49 -2.12 -41.16
N GLU A 5 -13.40 -2.55 -40.52
CA GLU A 5 -13.21 -2.63 -39.09
C GLU A 5 -13.31 -1.21 -38.50
N SER A 6 -14.36 -0.95 -37.73
CA SER A 6 -14.56 0.34 -37.05
C SER A 6 -13.48 0.51 -35.97
N LEU A 7 -12.65 1.54 -36.13
CA LEU A 7 -11.69 1.99 -35.10
C LEU A 7 -12.40 2.21 -33.75
N PRO A 8 -11.79 1.79 -32.62
CA PRO A 8 -12.37 1.97 -31.31
C PRO A 8 -12.51 3.47 -31.00
N THR A 9 -13.76 3.91 -30.82
CA THR A 9 -14.07 5.30 -30.48
C THR A 9 -13.66 5.53 -29.03
N THR A 10 -12.51 6.17 -28.82
CA THR A 10 -12.08 6.61 -27.48
C THR A 10 -13.15 7.56 -26.93
N PRO A 11 -13.66 7.35 -25.70
CA PRO A 11 -14.62 8.28 -25.12
C PRO A 11 -14.01 9.68 -25.06
N SER A 12 -14.63 10.61 -25.79
CA SER A 12 -14.25 12.01 -25.83
C SER A 12 -14.45 12.64 -24.45
N THR A 13 -13.36 12.92 -23.74
CA THR A 13 -13.38 13.68 -22.49
C THR A 13 -13.70 15.15 -22.78
N LYS A 14 -14.67 15.72 -22.04
CA LYS A 14 -15.12 17.10 -22.22
C LYS A 14 -14.34 18.09 -21.35
N CYS A 15 -14.14 19.29 -21.87
CA CYS A 15 -13.55 20.41 -21.15
C CYS A 15 -14.47 20.82 -20.00
N THR A 16 -13.91 20.91 -18.79
CA THR A 16 -14.67 21.26 -17.58
C THR A 16 -15.21 22.69 -17.63
N HIS A 17 -14.55 23.57 -18.37
CA HIS A 17 -14.96 24.97 -18.49
C HIS A 17 -16.00 25.22 -19.60
N CYS A 18 -15.77 24.68 -20.81
CA CYS A 18 -16.55 25.04 -22.01
C CYS A 18 -17.24 23.86 -22.71
N ALA A 19 -17.17 22.65 -22.15
CA ALA A 19 -17.75 21.41 -22.66
C ALA A 19 -17.26 20.92 -24.05
N LYS A 20 -16.37 21.65 -24.73
CA LYS A 20 -15.68 21.21 -25.96
C LYS A 20 -14.81 19.98 -25.70
N ILE A 21 -14.38 19.30 -26.75
CA ILE A 21 -13.42 18.17 -26.63
C ILE A 21 -12.16 18.66 -25.89
N ALA A 22 -11.80 17.97 -24.82
CA ALA A 22 -10.59 18.25 -24.07
C ALA A 22 -9.45 17.35 -24.51
N LEU A 23 -8.26 17.95 -24.60
CA LEU A 23 -7.04 17.28 -25.01
C LEU A 23 -6.06 17.10 -23.84
N LYS A 24 -6.27 17.83 -22.75
CA LYS A 24 -5.34 17.91 -21.62
C LYS A 24 -6.05 17.67 -20.31
N GLN A 25 -5.46 16.86 -19.45
CA GLN A 25 -5.86 16.72 -18.05
C GLN A 25 -5.10 17.74 -17.20
N CYS A 26 -5.68 18.19 -16.09
CA CYS A 26 -4.97 19.04 -15.14
C CYS A 26 -3.74 18.32 -14.57
N GLY A 27 -2.54 18.82 -14.90
CA GLY A 27 -1.29 18.23 -14.41
C GLY A 27 -1.13 18.26 -12.89
N GLY A 28 -1.86 19.16 -12.20
CA GLY A 28 -1.81 19.27 -10.74
C GLY A 28 -2.48 18.09 -10.02
N CYS A 29 -3.61 17.60 -10.53
CA CYS A 29 -4.36 16.52 -9.87
C CYS A 29 -4.40 15.22 -10.66
N LYS A 30 -3.75 15.16 -11.83
CA LYS A 30 -3.59 13.94 -12.63
C LYS A 30 -2.91 12.84 -11.81
N GLY A 31 -3.48 11.64 -11.86
CA GLY A 31 -2.95 10.47 -11.15
C GLY A 31 -3.24 10.46 -9.65
N SER A 32 -4.18 11.29 -9.18
CA SER A 32 -4.69 11.13 -7.81
C SER A 32 -5.38 9.78 -7.68
N PRO A 33 -5.04 8.98 -6.66
CA PRO A 33 -5.70 7.70 -6.46
C PRO A 33 -7.16 7.89 -6.00
N SER A 34 -8.00 6.91 -6.32
CA SER A 34 -9.42 6.86 -5.99
C SER A 34 -9.66 5.70 -5.03
N TYR A 35 -9.95 6.00 -3.76
CA TYR A 35 -10.08 4.98 -2.72
C TYR A 35 -11.50 4.85 -2.14
N VAL A 36 -12.36 5.87 -2.28
CA VAL A 36 -13.77 5.82 -1.84
C VAL A 36 -14.64 6.69 -2.76
N GLY A 37 -15.71 6.10 -3.31
CA GLY A 37 -16.74 6.79 -4.10
C GLY A 37 -16.51 6.79 -5.63
N PRO A 38 -17.51 7.26 -6.41
CA PRO A 38 -17.37 7.38 -7.86
C PRO A 38 -16.12 8.20 -8.19
N GLN A 39 -15.41 7.76 -9.23
CA GLN A 39 -14.07 8.22 -9.59
C GLN A 39 -13.87 9.71 -9.32
N THR A 40 -12.73 10.05 -8.70
CA THR A 40 -12.23 11.42 -8.68
C THR A 40 -12.34 11.99 -10.09
N SER A 41 -13.22 12.98 -10.27
CA SER A 41 -13.53 13.54 -11.58
C SER A 41 -12.26 14.10 -12.19
N ASP A 42 -11.63 13.30 -13.05
CA ASP A 42 -10.48 13.74 -13.81
C ASP A 42 -10.87 15.04 -14.52
N THR A 43 -10.11 16.08 -14.23
CA THR A 43 -10.45 17.43 -14.69
C THR A 43 -9.70 17.67 -15.99
N PHE A 44 -10.45 17.81 -17.09
CA PHE A 44 -9.91 18.00 -18.42
C PHE A 44 -10.22 19.40 -18.96
N TYR A 45 -9.31 19.91 -19.78
CA TYR A 45 -9.38 21.21 -20.45
C TYR A 45 -8.98 21.09 -21.92
N CYS A 46 -9.61 21.87 -22.79
CA CYS A 46 -9.20 21.98 -24.19
C CYS A 46 -7.89 22.77 -24.34
N ASP A 47 -7.68 23.78 -23.49
CA ASP A 47 -6.52 24.68 -23.53
C ASP A 47 -6.22 25.29 -22.14
N PRO A 48 -5.05 25.94 -21.96
CA PRO A 48 -4.68 26.59 -20.71
C PRO A 48 -5.58 27.76 -20.30
N GLU A 49 -6.24 28.44 -21.23
CA GLU A 49 -7.12 29.57 -20.92
C GLU A 49 -8.40 29.08 -20.24
N CYS A 50 -8.99 27.98 -20.72
CA CYS A 50 -10.08 27.29 -20.04
C CYS A 50 -9.69 26.79 -18.64
N GLN A 51 -8.44 26.34 -18.45
CA GLN A 51 -7.94 25.98 -17.12
C GLN A 51 -7.84 27.19 -16.19
N LYS A 52 -7.31 28.32 -16.67
CA LYS A 52 -7.22 29.57 -15.89
C LYS A 52 -8.61 30.09 -15.52
N ALA A 53 -9.54 30.09 -16.48
CA ALA A 53 -10.91 30.54 -16.26
C ALA A 53 -11.64 29.68 -15.21
N ASN A 54 -11.45 28.36 -15.22
CA ASN A 54 -12.02 27.48 -14.20
C ASN A 54 -11.22 27.43 -12.88
N TRP A 55 -10.07 28.12 -12.79
CA TRP A 55 -9.15 27.91 -11.68
C TRP A 55 -9.76 28.24 -10.32
N ILE A 56 -10.56 29.30 -10.23
CA ILE A 56 -11.20 29.71 -8.98
C ILE A 56 -12.06 28.57 -8.39
N GLN A 57 -12.83 27.88 -9.24
CA GLN A 57 -13.68 26.77 -8.82
C GLN A 57 -12.87 25.48 -8.58
N HIS A 58 -11.88 25.21 -9.44
CA HIS A 58 -11.09 23.98 -9.41
C HIS A 58 -10.03 23.95 -8.29
N LYS A 59 -9.45 25.10 -7.91
CA LYS A 59 -8.27 25.21 -7.04
C LYS A 59 -8.39 24.43 -5.74
N ARG A 60 -9.55 24.51 -5.06
CA ARG A 60 -9.78 23.81 -3.78
C ARG A 60 -9.72 22.29 -3.97
N GLN A 61 -10.41 21.79 -4.98
CA GLN A 61 -10.40 20.36 -5.32
C GLN A 61 -9.02 19.90 -5.78
N CYS A 62 -8.34 20.71 -6.60
CA CYS A 62 -6.99 20.42 -7.10
C CYS A 62 -6.01 20.21 -5.94
N LYS A 63 -5.99 21.12 -4.96
CA LYS A 63 -5.14 21.00 -3.77
C LYS A 63 -5.44 19.74 -2.96
N ARG A 64 -6.71 19.38 -2.79
CA ARG A 64 -7.11 18.14 -2.11
C ARG A 64 -6.54 16.91 -2.81
N LEU A 65 -6.68 16.82 -4.13
CA LEU A 65 -6.16 15.71 -4.92
C LEU A 65 -4.62 15.69 -4.93
N GLN A 66 -3.96 16.85 -4.95
CA GLN A 66 -2.50 16.94 -4.78
C GLN A 66 -2.05 16.36 -3.44
N THR A 67 -2.75 16.65 -2.33
CA THR A 67 -2.43 16.07 -1.03
C THR A 67 -2.57 14.55 -1.04
N ARG A 68 -3.61 14.00 -1.70
CA ARG A 68 -3.76 12.55 -1.86
C ARG A 68 -2.62 11.93 -2.67
N ILE A 69 -2.16 12.58 -3.74
CA ILE A 69 -0.97 12.13 -4.50
C ILE A 69 0.27 12.10 -3.60
N ARG A 70 0.50 13.16 -2.82
CA ARG A 70 1.62 13.23 -1.88
C ARG A 70 1.56 12.13 -0.83
N LEU A 71 0.38 11.91 -0.24
CA LEU A 71 0.13 10.83 0.71
C LEU A 71 0.45 9.47 0.10
N HIS A 72 -0.08 9.18 -1.09
CA HIS A 72 0.16 7.91 -1.79
C HIS A 72 1.64 7.67 -2.10
N ARG A 73 2.35 8.71 -2.57
CA ARG A 73 3.79 8.62 -2.82
C ARG A 73 4.59 8.39 -1.54
N ALA A 74 4.24 9.08 -0.45
CA ALA A 74 4.89 8.90 0.84
C ALA A 74 4.66 7.49 1.39
N ALA A 75 3.42 6.99 1.34
CA ALA A 75 3.07 5.63 1.74
C ALA A 75 3.84 4.58 0.92
N GLY A 76 3.83 4.68 -0.41
CA GLY A 76 4.56 3.77 -1.28
C GLY A 76 6.08 3.81 -1.05
N LEU A 77 6.65 4.99 -0.78
CA LEU A 77 8.08 5.09 -0.44
C LEU A 77 8.40 4.36 0.87
N LEU A 78 7.58 4.55 1.91
CA LEU A 78 7.76 3.87 3.20
C LEU A 78 7.64 2.36 3.07
N GLU A 79 6.65 1.89 2.31
CA GLU A 79 6.46 0.47 1.99
C GLU A 79 7.69 -0.12 1.28
N GLU A 80 8.18 0.54 0.22
CA GLU A 80 9.36 0.10 -0.53
C GLU A 80 10.65 0.09 0.31
N ILE A 81 10.82 1.07 1.21
CA ILE A 81 11.92 1.06 2.19
C ILE A 81 11.82 -0.18 3.08
N MET A 82 10.64 -0.48 3.61
CA MET A 82 10.46 -1.65 4.48
C MET A 82 10.69 -2.95 3.72
N LYS A 83 10.18 -3.09 2.49
CA LYS A 83 10.49 -4.22 1.61
C LYS A 83 12.00 -4.37 1.42
N ARG A 84 12.72 -3.27 1.20
CA ARG A 84 14.17 -3.30 1.01
C ARG A 84 14.91 -3.70 2.29
N VAL A 85 14.49 -3.21 3.44
CA VAL A 85 14.99 -3.64 4.76
C VAL A 85 14.78 -5.14 4.91
N ARG A 86 13.56 -5.64 4.68
CA ARG A 86 13.24 -7.07 4.87
C ARG A 86 13.96 -8.00 3.90
N LYS A 87 14.27 -7.54 2.69
CA LYS A 87 15.10 -8.32 1.73
C LYS A 87 16.50 -8.57 2.27
N HIS A 88 17.05 -7.65 3.07
CA HIS A 88 18.43 -7.70 3.55
C HIS A 88 18.57 -8.05 5.03
N ALA A 89 17.53 -7.83 5.81
CA ALA A 89 17.47 -8.08 7.24
C ALA A 89 16.12 -8.76 7.54
N TYR A 90 16.13 -10.09 7.54
CA TYR A 90 14.94 -10.90 7.73
C TYR A 90 14.97 -11.63 9.08
N PRO A 91 14.22 -11.16 10.09
CA PRO A 91 14.25 -11.69 11.45
C PRO A 91 13.33 -12.90 11.67
N ILE A 92 12.71 -13.44 10.61
CA ILE A 92 11.82 -14.59 10.72
C ILE A 92 12.50 -15.81 10.10
N VAL A 93 12.37 -16.95 10.77
CA VAL A 93 12.89 -18.22 10.26
C VAL A 93 11.72 -19.18 10.17
N PHE A 94 11.50 -19.65 8.96
CA PHE A 94 10.64 -20.78 8.68
C PHE A 94 11.48 -21.90 8.08
N ARG A 95 11.04 -23.14 8.28
CA ARG A 95 11.65 -24.34 7.69
C ARG A 95 11.35 -24.38 6.19
N GLU A 96 10.15 -24.00 5.79
CA GLU A 96 9.66 -24.19 4.44
C GLU A 96 8.62 -23.13 4.07
N LEU A 97 8.61 -22.76 2.79
CA LEU A 97 7.66 -21.85 2.16
C LEU A 97 6.95 -22.63 1.06
N ARG A 98 5.62 -22.80 1.16
CA ARG A 98 4.83 -23.44 0.10
C ARG A 98 3.79 -22.48 -0.44
N PHE A 99 3.61 -22.51 -1.76
CA PHE A 99 2.60 -21.73 -2.47
C PHE A 99 1.49 -22.67 -2.94
N GLU A 100 0.26 -22.43 -2.48
CA GLU A 100 -0.93 -23.21 -2.86
C GLU A 100 -1.99 -22.27 -3.44
N GLY A 101 -1.95 -22.10 -4.76
CA GLY A 101 -2.82 -21.15 -5.47
C GLY A 101 -2.54 -19.71 -5.03
N LYS A 102 -3.48 -19.14 -4.26
CA LYS A 102 -3.37 -17.79 -3.68
C LYS A 102 -3.05 -17.83 -2.18
N HIS A 103 -2.40 -18.88 -1.70
CA HIS A 103 -2.04 -18.98 -0.29
C HIS A 103 -0.55 -19.24 -0.15
N VAL A 104 0.02 -18.70 0.92
CA VAL A 104 1.43 -18.88 1.29
C VAL A 104 1.47 -19.56 2.65
N HIS A 105 2.01 -20.76 2.68
CA HIS A 105 2.20 -21.54 3.89
C HIS A 105 3.63 -21.30 4.41
N LEU A 106 3.71 -20.86 5.66
CA LEU A 106 4.96 -20.60 6.38
C LEU A 106 5.12 -21.66 7.47
N ASP A 107 5.92 -22.69 7.20
CA ASP A 107 6.03 -23.87 8.04
C ASP A 107 7.24 -23.80 8.98
N GLY A 108 7.10 -24.37 10.18
CA GLY A 108 8.23 -24.55 11.10
C GLY A 108 8.81 -23.23 11.60
N TYR A 109 7.93 -22.27 11.91
CA TYR A 109 8.31 -21.03 12.58
C TYR A 109 9.15 -21.35 13.83
N GLN A 110 10.42 -20.96 13.81
CA GLN A 110 11.26 -21.02 14.99
C GLN A 110 11.44 -19.60 15.53
N PRO A 111 10.98 -19.29 16.75
CA PRO A 111 11.34 -18.03 17.37
C PRO A 111 12.86 -17.97 17.43
N ILE A 112 13.47 -16.99 16.75
CA ILE A 112 14.91 -16.81 16.77
C ILE A 112 15.33 -16.70 18.24
N LYS A 113 16.10 -17.69 18.72
CA LYS A 113 16.79 -17.61 20.01
C LYS A 113 17.82 -16.51 19.90
N ARG A 114 17.44 -15.24 20.19
CA ARG A 114 18.30 -14.05 20.40
C ARG A 114 19.63 -13.99 19.62
N ASP A 115 19.66 -14.52 18.40
CA ASP A 115 20.87 -14.55 17.60
C ASP A 115 20.88 -13.25 16.81
N ALA A 116 21.43 -12.21 17.43
CA ALA A 116 21.48 -10.85 16.88
C ALA A 116 22.17 -10.85 15.50
N GLU A 117 23.12 -11.76 15.28
CA GLU A 117 23.81 -11.90 13.99
C GLU A 117 22.89 -12.40 12.88
N ARG A 118 21.79 -13.10 13.21
CA ARG A 118 20.85 -13.62 12.22
C ARG A 118 19.85 -12.57 11.73
N GLN A 119 19.57 -11.54 12.51
CA GLN A 119 18.59 -10.50 12.16
C GLN A 119 19.02 -9.64 10.97
N LEU A 120 20.32 -9.60 10.68
CA LEU A 120 20.92 -8.84 9.58
C LEU A 120 21.25 -9.72 8.36
N LYS A 121 20.73 -10.95 8.31
CA LYS A 121 20.91 -11.83 7.15
C LYS A 121 19.76 -11.64 6.15
N PRO A 122 20.03 -11.78 4.84
CA PRO A 122 18.99 -11.79 3.83
C PRO A 122 17.95 -12.88 4.09
N ALA A 123 16.78 -12.70 3.50
CA ALA A 123 15.72 -13.69 3.49
C ALA A 123 16.25 -15.07 3.04
N PRO A 124 16.00 -16.17 3.77
CA PRO A 124 16.62 -17.48 3.52
C PRO A 124 15.99 -18.25 2.35
N PHE A 125 15.21 -17.59 1.50
CA PHE A 125 14.47 -18.21 0.39
C PHE A 125 14.83 -17.54 -0.93
N SER A 126 15.03 -18.35 -1.96
CA SER A 126 15.21 -17.86 -3.32
C SER A 126 13.90 -17.31 -3.85
N LEU A 127 13.96 -16.15 -4.51
CA LEU A 127 12.83 -15.40 -5.02
C LEU A 127 12.41 -15.83 -6.44
N THR A 128 12.98 -16.92 -6.97
CA THR A 128 13.07 -17.15 -8.42
C THR A 128 11.84 -17.78 -9.07
N ASP A 129 11.04 -18.56 -8.32
CA ASP A 129 10.03 -19.44 -8.91
C ASP A 129 8.57 -19.16 -8.45
N ALA A 130 8.35 -18.13 -7.62
CA ALA A 130 7.03 -17.80 -7.05
C ALA A 130 6.43 -16.50 -7.63
N ASP A 131 5.10 -16.33 -7.52
CA ASP A 131 4.43 -15.05 -7.83
C ASP A 131 5.08 -13.94 -6.97
N PRO A 132 5.65 -12.88 -7.57
CA PRO A 132 6.29 -11.80 -6.85
C PRO A 132 5.43 -11.17 -5.76
N ARG A 133 4.10 -11.18 -5.91
CA ARG A 133 3.16 -10.64 -4.91
C ARG A 133 3.07 -11.55 -3.68
N LEU A 134 3.01 -12.86 -3.88
CA LEU A 134 2.99 -13.83 -2.78
C LEU A 134 4.32 -13.83 -2.02
N LEU A 135 5.39 -13.55 -2.74
CA LEU A 135 6.73 -13.41 -2.18
C LEU A 135 6.88 -12.12 -1.34
N GLU A 136 6.38 -10.99 -1.84
CA GLU A 136 6.33 -9.74 -1.06
C GLU A 136 5.48 -9.90 0.19
N ALA A 137 4.34 -10.59 0.09
CA ALA A 137 3.53 -10.99 1.22
C ALA A 137 4.30 -11.80 2.28
N ALA A 138 5.03 -12.84 1.86
CA ALA A 138 5.88 -13.64 2.76
C ALA A 138 7.00 -12.81 3.41
N LEU A 139 7.57 -11.89 2.65
CA LEU A 139 8.61 -10.98 3.10
C LEU A 139 8.09 -10.00 4.17
N MET A 140 6.88 -9.49 3.97
CA MET A 140 6.24 -8.49 4.84
C MET A 140 5.44 -9.13 5.99
N TYR A 141 5.38 -10.46 6.04
CA TYR A 141 4.70 -11.18 7.12
C TYR A 141 5.19 -10.75 8.51
N MET A 142 4.22 -10.38 9.36
CA MET A 142 4.43 -9.90 10.73
C MET A 142 5.36 -8.68 10.87
N SER A 143 5.63 -7.92 9.79
CA SER A 143 6.53 -6.77 9.85
C SER A 143 5.84 -5.47 10.26
N TYR A 144 4.51 -5.46 10.46
CA TYR A 144 3.75 -4.23 10.73
C TYR A 144 4.29 -3.45 11.94
N LYS A 145 4.53 -4.09 13.10
CA LYS A 145 5.14 -3.43 14.27
C LYS A 145 6.56 -2.93 14.02
N GLU A 146 7.33 -3.64 13.21
CA GLU A 146 8.70 -3.25 12.87
C GLU A 146 8.69 -2.03 11.95
N ALA A 147 7.84 -2.05 10.93
CA ALA A 147 7.67 -0.95 9.99
C ALA A 147 7.28 0.35 10.71
N MET A 148 6.33 0.27 11.64
CA MET A 148 5.93 1.41 12.46
C MET A 148 7.12 1.97 13.25
N ARG A 149 7.83 1.12 14.00
CA ARG A 149 8.96 1.54 14.85
C ARG A 149 10.15 2.06 14.06
N TYR A 150 10.58 1.34 13.03
CA TYR A 150 11.77 1.69 12.25
C TYR A 150 11.54 2.94 11.40
N LEU A 151 10.32 3.14 10.92
CA LEU A 151 10.01 4.23 10.02
C LEU A 151 9.26 5.39 10.68
N ALA A 152 9.00 5.37 11.99
CA ALA A 152 8.24 6.42 12.69
C ALA A 152 8.72 7.84 12.38
N ARG A 153 10.03 8.10 12.52
CA ARG A 153 10.59 9.43 12.25
C ARG A 153 10.52 9.79 10.77
N LEU A 154 10.67 8.82 9.88
CA LEU A 154 10.58 9.05 8.44
C LEU A 154 9.14 9.30 8.00
N ALA A 155 8.18 8.56 8.55
CA ALA A 155 6.76 8.78 8.34
C ALA A 155 6.36 10.18 8.80
N GLN A 156 6.81 10.59 9.99
CA GLN A 156 6.59 11.95 10.49
C GLN A 156 7.19 13.02 9.55
N ALA A 157 8.41 12.81 9.06
CA ALA A 157 9.07 13.75 8.15
C ALA A 157 8.37 13.84 6.79
N LEU A 158 7.93 12.70 6.22
CA LEU A 158 7.30 12.66 4.91
C LEU A 158 5.85 13.15 4.92
N LEU A 159 5.12 12.92 6.02
CA LEU A 159 3.69 13.19 6.11
C LEU A 159 3.36 14.48 6.87
N GLY A 160 4.25 14.95 7.75
CA GLY A 160 4.00 16.05 8.69
C GLY A 160 3.60 17.37 8.02
N ASP A 161 4.19 17.70 6.88
CA ASP A 161 3.96 18.99 6.20
C ASP A 161 2.52 19.20 5.70
N PHE A 162 1.76 18.13 5.52
CA PHE A 162 0.40 18.18 4.96
C PHE A 162 -0.63 17.40 5.79
N SER A 163 -0.20 16.88 6.93
CA SER A 163 -1.06 16.18 7.89
C SER A 163 -1.25 17.05 9.12
N SER A 164 -2.46 17.07 9.67
CA SER A 164 -2.74 17.69 10.97
C SER A 164 -2.48 16.73 12.12
N ARG A 165 -2.56 15.42 11.87
CA ARG A 165 -2.34 14.38 12.87
C ARG A 165 -1.89 13.07 12.25
N ILE A 166 -0.95 12.38 12.89
CA ILE A 166 -0.47 11.05 12.52
C ILE A 166 -0.50 10.22 13.80
N GLU A 167 -1.19 9.08 13.78
CA GLU A 167 -1.38 8.22 14.95
C GLU A 167 -1.13 6.77 14.58
N GLU A 168 -0.54 6.01 15.49
CA GLU A 168 -0.52 4.55 15.40
C GLU A 168 -1.86 4.01 15.88
N VAL A 169 -2.47 3.13 15.10
CA VAL A 169 -3.72 2.46 15.48
C VAL A 169 -3.64 0.98 15.20
N SER A 170 -4.12 0.18 16.15
CA SER A 170 -4.34 -1.25 15.98
C SER A 170 -5.76 -1.48 15.49
N VAL A 171 -5.92 -2.15 14.36
CA VAL A 171 -7.22 -2.52 13.78
C VAL A 171 -7.38 -4.02 13.78
N ARG A 172 -8.64 -4.48 13.87
CA ARG A 172 -8.99 -5.87 13.64
C ARG A 172 -9.46 -6.03 12.19
N THR A 173 -8.81 -6.88 11.42
CA THR A 173 -9.20 -7.18 10.04
C THR A 173 -10.32 -8.21 10.05
N HIS A 174 -11.46 -7.87 9.45
CA HIS A 174 -12.66 -8.72 9.44
C HIS A 174 -12.66 -9.78 8.32
N ALA A 175 -11.74 -9.69 7.37
CA ALA A 175 -11.53 -10.68 6.33
C ALA A 175 -10.04 -10.66 5.96
N ARG A 176 -9.40 -11.84 5.96
CA ARG A 176 -8.08 -11.99 5.34
C ARG A 176 -8.24 -11.67 3.86
N SER A 177 -7.44 -10.75 3.33
CA SER A 177 -7.22 -10.70 1.89
C SER A 177 -6.92 -12.14 1.42
N ALA A 178 -7.69 -12.65 0.46
CA ALA A 178 -7.68 -14.04 -0.01
C ALA A 178 -6.37 -14.46 -0.72
N ALA A 179 -5.27 -13.74 -0.48
CA ALA A 179 -3.94 -13.94 -1.04
C ALA A 179 -2.95 -14.58 -0.06
N ILE A 180 -3.26 -14.68 1.24
CA ILE A 180 -2.35 -15.30 2.21
C ILE A 180 -3.13 -16.10 3.25
N GLY A 181 -3.23 -17.41 3.01
CA GLY A 181 -3.76 -18.38 3.95
C GLY A 181 -2.63 -18.89 4.82
N HIS A 182 -2.55 -18.39 6.05
CA HIS A 182 -1.62 -18.95 7.02
C HIS A 182 -2.26 -20.18 7.67
N SER A 183 -1.68 -21.35 7.40
CA SER A 183 -1.71 -22.46 8.36
C SER A 183 -0.39 -22.42 9.10
N LEU A 184 -0.34 -21.66 10.20
CA LEU A 184 0.72 -21.85 11.17
C LEU A 184 0.40 -23.17 11.85
N THR A 185 1.21 -24.19 11.63
CA THR A 185 1.22 -25.31 12.57
C THR A 185 1.74 -24.74 13.88
N PRO A 186 0.97 -24.79 14.98
CA PRO A 186 1.44 -24.28 16.26
C PRO A 186 2.79 -24.91 16.55
N ALA A 187 3.80 -24.08 16.83
CA ALA A 187 5.05 -24.60 17.35
C ALA A 187 4.75 -25.25 18.71
N ILE A 188 4.54 -26.57 18.71
CA ILE A 188 4.39 -27.36 19.93
C ILE A 188 5.74 -27.28 20.62
N ARG A 189 5.77 -26.65 21.80
CA ARG A 189 6.97 -26.60 22.62
C ARG A 189 7.37 -28.03 23.01
N PRO A 190 8.65 -28.27 23.37
CA PRO A 190 9.08 -29.58 23.87
C PRO A 190 8.27 -30.11 25.06
N ASP A 191 7.59 -29.23 25.79
CA ASP A 191 6.71 -29.53 26.92
C ASP A 191 5.24 -29.82 26.52
N GLY A 192 4.92 -29.83 25.22
CA GLY A 192 3.57 -30.06 24.70
C GLY A 192 2.66 -28.82 24.68
N SER A 193 3.11 -27.67 25.19
CA SER A 193 2.30 -26.45 25.17
C SER A 193 2.33 -25.74 23.82
N THR A 194 1.17 -25.23 23.40
CA THR A 194 1.06 -24.31 22.26
C THR A 194 1.36 -22.90 22.73
N ARG A 195 2.17 -22.15 21.97
CA ARG A 195 2.35 -20.72 22.22
C ARG A 195 1.05 -19.99 21.86
N ASP A 196 0.59 -19.06 22.69
CA ASP A 196 -0.44 -18.09 22.29
C ASP A 196 0.05 -17.37 21.03
N GLU A 197 -0.53 -17.73 19.89
CA GLU A 197 -0.26 -17.05 18.64
C GLU A 197 -0.78 -15.62 18.76
N ALA A 198 0.00 -14.65 18.25
CA ALA A 198 -0.52 -13.29 18.11
C ALA A 198 -1.79 -13.39 17.26
N ASP A 199 -2.91 -12.82 17.75
CA ASP A 199 -4.18 -12.90 17.03
C ASP A 199 -3.95 -12.38 15.60
N PRO A 200 -4.07 -13.27 14.59
CA PRO A 200 -3.65 -12.97 13.22
C PRO A 200 -4.55 -11.94 12.56
N ASN A 201 -5.62 -11.52 13.24
CA ASN A 201 -6.54 -10.49 12.77
C ASN A 201 -6.16 -9.09 13.29
N PHE A 202 -5.10 -8.93 14.09
CA PHE A 202 -4.63 -7.60 14.47
C PHE A 202 -3.55 -7.08 13.53
N HIS A 203 -3.70 -5.81 13.14
CA HIS A 203 -2.76 -5.10 12.29
C HIS A 203 -2.53 -3.68 12.82
N ASP A 204 -1.28 -3.23 12.88
CA ASP A 204 -0.98 -1.83 13.22
C ASP A 204 -0.72 -1.03 11.94
N LEU A 205 -1.34 0.14 11.84
CA LEU A 205 -1.20 1.05 10.71
C LEU A 205 -1.19 2.51 11.18
N TYR A 206 -0.82 3.43 10.31
CA TYR A 206 -0.96 4.86 10.59
C TYR A 206 -2.36 5.35 10.24
N ARG A 207 -3.05 5.97 11.21
CA ARG A 207 -4.19 6.86 10.95
C ARG A 207 -3.66 8.26 10.68
N VAL A 208 -3.78 8.72 9.44
CA VAL A 208 -3.32 10.03 8.99
C VAL A 208 -4.53 10.94 8.77
N THR A 209 -4.60 12.02 9.54
CA THR A 209 -5.57 13.11 9.32
C THR A 209 -4.87 14.21 8.53
N LEU A 210 -5.37 14.51 7.33
CA LEU A 210 -4.86 15.55 6.47
C LEU A 210 -5.31 16.94 6.95
N GLN A 211 -4.58 18.00 6.59
CA GLN A 211 -4.97 19.38 6.90
C GLN A 211 -6.34 19.80 6.36
N ASN A 212 -6.85 19.09 5.35
CA ASN A 212 -8.17 19.30 4.77
C ASN A 212 -9.29 18.51 5.48
N GLY A 213 -8.97 17.77 6.55
CA GLY A 213 -9.89 16.97 7.35
C GLY A 213 -10.10 15.53 6.87
N GLU A 214 -9.54 15.12 5.73
CA GLU A 214 -9.63 13.73 5.27
C GLU A 214 -8.84 12.80 6.18
N ILE A 215 -9.39 11.62 6.48
CA ILE A 215 -8.76 10.61 7.31
C ILE A 215 -8.40 9.40 6.45
N TRP A 216 -7.16 8.94 6.57
CA TRP A 216 -6.59 7.86 5.78
C TRP A 216 -5.97 6.80 6.68
N ALA A 217 -6.14 5.54 6.29
CA ALA A 217 -5.33 4.44 6.79
C ALA A 217 -4.11 4.29 5.87
N VAL A 218 -2.92 4.34 6.44
CA VAL A 218 -1.65 4.12 5.74
C VAL A 218 -1.02 2.86 6.32
N ASP A 219 -1.11 1.79 5.55
CA ASP A 219 -0.46 0.53 5.83
C ASP A 219 0.90 0.48 5.13
N LEU A 220 1.96 0.23 5.90
CA LEU A 220 3.33 0.17 5.39
C LEU A 220 3.72 -1.22 4.89
N VAL A 221 2.87 -2.22 5.10
CA VAL A 221 3.22 -3.63 4.84
C VAL A 221 2.22 -4.36 3.93
N GLY A 222 1.14 -3.69 3.51
CA GLY A 222 0.22 -4.16 2.47
C GLY A 222 -0.60 -5.39 2.86
N ALA A 223 -1.10 -5.43 4.10
CA ALA A 223 -1.91 -6.53 4.65
C ALA A 223 -3.36 -6.56 4.10
#